data_AF-A0AAQ0Q7B5-F1
#
_entry.id   AF-A0AAQ0Q7B5-F1
#
_cell.length_a   1.000
_cell.length_b   1.000
_cell.length_c   1.000
_cell.angle_alpha   90.00
_cell.angle_beta   90.00
_cell.angle_gamma   90.00
#
_symmetry.space_group_name_H-M   'P 1'
#
loop_
_entity.id
_entity.type
_entity.pdbx_description
1 polymer ?
#
loop_
_entity_poly.entity_id
_entity_poly.type
_entity_poly.pdbx_seq_one_letter_code
_entity_poly.pdbx_strand_id
1 'polypeptide(L)'
;MGLILGSGSTKPQYPYDMWYGVQGDFTSKDYKLTRIGNMDLHRTLPIQKKLRRFVENTDGSVKYYLHQNDSRKKDSGATAKLDTTDGNVMLEKPEYFCRFEVEGTRWAMCISEYALPGFVRMSRKTLSPWCATIDIANSIAVSGCWLQWGADDELLRDANGFISLLPNAANFRGGNGAGAAAKDGKYNSQLGMPRTSISKAGARPFCKNGTHLGVARAYMEIGWLQRIEYASLHCQNAYNETLTADGFHQVGLGSGPVANADQWNTWGGGYYPFVPCGVTAPLGNNTGRISYTIKGWTGGDKVVQCLSYRGLELPYEYLWLLADDLLVHCSPETADAPGHCTAYGCTDPTKFASPSDTATSIPDGYVPITELPTTEGYIWNFGFSYDGFTLPTSVGGASNQGMCDCFWRIAKATANGWYGALLSASALDGARAGFGCLTAVTRSSWSAAYGAFRLCRF
;
A
#
# COMPACT_ATOMS: atom_id res chain seq x y z
N MET A 1 -21.41 16.97 57.51
CA MET A 1 -21.80 16.86 56.09
C MET A 1 -20.66 17.40 55.27
N GLY A 2 -20.12 16.59 54.35
CA GLY A 2 -18.91 16.89 53.59
C GLY A 2 -19.16 17.90 52.47
N LEU A 3 -18.21 18.83 52.32
CA LEU A 3 -18.16 19.81 51.24
C LEU A 3 -17.66 19.11 49.96
N ILE A 4 -18.47 19.11 48.90
CA ILE A 4 -18.07 18.69 47.55
C ILE A 4 -17.71 19.94 46.76
N LEU A 5 -16.46 20.04 46.31
CA LEU A 5 -16.00 21.06 45.36
C LEU A 5 -15.90 20.41 43.98
N GLY A 6 -16.86 20.70 43.10
CA GLY A 6 -16.78 20.35 41.69
C GLY A 6 -16.12 21.48 40.90
N SER A 7 -14.92 21.28 40.39
CA SER A 7 -14.33 22.18 39.38
C SER A 7 -14.84 21.77 37.99
N GLY A 8 -15.92 22.42 37.54
CA GLY A 8 -16.35 22.33 36.15
C GLY A 8 -15.45 23.19 35.26
N SER A 9 -14.69 22.57 34.36
CA SER A 9 -14.02 23.28 33.26
C SER A 9 -15.09 23.76 32.28
N THR A 10 -15.39 25.06 32.27
CA THR A 10 -16.33 25.69 31.32
C THR A 10 -15.61 26.11 30.04
N LYS A 11 -14.81 25.22 29.43
CA LYS A 11 -14.49 25.39 28.00
C LYS A 11 -15.70 24.88 27.21
N PRO A 12 -16.41 25.73 26.45
CA PRO A 12 -17.42 25.22 25.53
C PRO A 12 -16.71 24.29 24.53
N GLN A 13 -17.14 23.01 24.47
CA GLN A 13 -16.71 22.04 23.45
C GLN A 13 -17.28 22.47 22.09
N TYR A 14 -16.72 23.52 21.50
CA TYR A 14 -16.83 23.71 20.06
C TYR A 14 -15.89 22.70 19.36
N PRO A 15 -16.20 22.24 18.14
CA PRO A 15 -15.48 21.17 17.45
C PRO A 15 -14.00 21.48 17.12
N TYR A 16 -13.47 22.64 17.50
CA TYR A 16 -12.07 23.05 17.24
C TYR A 16 -11.02 22.07 17.78
N ASP A 17 -11.33 21.32 18.85
CA ASP A 17 -10.42 20.32 19.43
C ASP A 17 -10.70 18.88 18.92
N MET A 18 -11.58 18.71 17.92
CA MET A 18 -11.92 17.41 17.33
C MET A 18 -10.94 17.00 16.22
N TRP A 19 -9.64 16.99 16.54
CA TRP A 19 -8.58 16.52 15.67
C TRP A 19 -7.48 15.82 16.46
N TYR A 20 -6.70 15.01 15.77
CA TYR A 20 -5.54 14.33 16.31
C TYR A 20 -4.50 14.16 15.23
N GLY A 21 -3.24 14.02 15.62
CA GLY A 21 -2.15 13.98 14.66
C GLY A 21 -0.83 13.64 15.29
N VAL A 22 0.21 13.78 14.48
CA VAL A 22 1.59 13.54 14.89
C VAL A 22 2.48 14.70 14.46
N GLN A 23 3.53 14.93 15.23
CA GLN A 23 4.52 15.96 15.00
C GLN A 23 5.92 15.33 14.89
N GLY A 24 6.72 15.87 13.98
CA GLY A 24 8.15 15.59 13.86
C GLY A 24 8.95 16.87 13.62
N ASP A 25 10.23 16.69 13.30
CA ASP A 25 11.16 17.78 12.99
C ASP A 25 12.05 17.38 11.81
N PHE A 26 12.16 18.24 10.79
CA PHE A 26 12.95 17.99 9.57
C PHE A 26 14.47 17.96 9.81
N THR A 27 14.94 18.41 10.98
CA THR A 27 16.34 18.30 11.41
C THR A 27 16.60 17.06 12.24
N SER A 28 15.54 16.42 12.77
CA SER A 28 15.64 15.17 13.48
C SER A 28 15.68 13.98 12.51
N LYS A 29 16.44 12.96 12.91
CA LYS A 29 16.40 11.63 12.26
C LYS A 29 15.65 10.61 13.11
N ASP A 30 15.03 11.02 14.22
CA ASP A 30 14.18 10.10 14.98
C ASP A 30 12.92 9.78 14.18
N TYR A 31 12.65 8.49 14.01
CA TYR A 31 11.44 8.01 13.36
C TYR A 31 10.23 8.05 14.29
N LYS A 32 10.44 8.13 15.61
CA LYS A 32 9.36 8.25 16.59
C LYS A 32 8.77 9.65 16.53
N LEU A 33 7.45 9.70 16.44
CA LEU A 33 6.71 10.95 16.34
C LEU A 33 6.02 11.26 17.67
N THR A 34 5.80 12.54 17.92
CA THR A 34 5.04 12.98 19.09
C THR A 34 3.56 13.04 18.72
N ARG A 35 2.70 12.39 19.50
CA ARG A 35 1.24 12.52 19.35
C ARG A 35 0.80 13.91 19.80
N ILE A 36 -0.01 14.56 18.98
CA ILE A 36 -0.57 15.89 19.23
C ILE A 36 -2.10 15.88 19.01
N GLY A 37 -2.77 16.91 19.50
CA GLY A 37 -4.23 17.03 19.45
C GLY A 37 -4.91 16.21 20.54
N ASN A 38 -6.10 15.70 20.25
CA ASN A 38 -6.93 14.98 21.20
C ASN A 38 -6.45 13.53 21.42
N MET A 39 -6.03 13.20 22.64
CA MET A 39 -5.53 11.87 22.98
C MET A 39 -6.63 10.79 23.01
N ASP A 40 -7.88 11.15 23.27
CA ASP A 40 -8.99 10.20 23.18
C ASP A 40 -9.24 9.79 21.73
N LEU A 41 -9.07 10.70 20.77
CA LEU A 41 -9.14 10.36 19.35
C LEU A 41 -7.94 9.50 18.91
N HIS A 42 -6.76 9.65 19.51
CA HIS A 42 -5.64 8.71 19.31
C HIS A 42 -5.93 7.30 19.86
N ARG A 43 -6.77 7.16 20.89
CA ARG A 43 -7.21 5.86 21.41
C ARG A 43 -8.34 5.26 20.57
N THR A 44 -9.30 6.10 20.18
CA THR A 44 -10.50 5.62 19.47
C THR A 44 -10.30 5.51 17.97
N LEU A 45 -9.37 6.25 17.37
CA LEU A 45 -8.97 6.23 15.96
C LEU A 45 -10.18 6.27 14.99
N PRO A 46 -11.03 7.30 15.06
CA PRO A 46 -12.32 7.31 14.37
C PRO A 46 -12.20 7.29 12.84
N ILE A 47 -11.10 7.82 12.27
CA ILE A 47 -10.85 7.76 10.82
C ILE A 47 -10.29 6.38 10.44
N GLN A 48 -9.26 5.88 11.13
CA GLN A 48 -8.65 4.59 10.79
C GLN A 48 -9.63 3.43 10.97
N LYS A 49 -10.57 3.49 11.93
CA LYS A 49 -11.63 2.48 12.11
C LYS A 49 -12.61 2.40 10.95
N LYS A 50 -12.70 3.42 10.09
CA LYS A 50 -13.55 3.41 8.90
C LYS A 50 -12.87 2.80 7.67
N LEU A 51 -11.57 2.47 7.74
CA LEU A 51 -10.93 1.64 6.72
C LEU A 51 -11.57 0.25 6.75
N ARG A 52 -12.28 -0.11 5.67
CA ARG A 52 -13.04 -1.36 5.63
C ARG A 52 -13.09 -1.97 4.24
N ARG A 53 -13.00 -3.29 4.19
CA ARG A 53 -13.16 -4.06 2.96
C ARG A 53 -14.64 -4.18 2.58
N PHE A 54 -14.91 -4.18 1.29
CA PHE A 54 -16.25 -4.35 0.74
C PHE A 54 -16.19 -5.05 -0.61
N VAL A 55 -17.31 -5.62 -1.04
CA VAL A 55 -17.49 -6.08 -2.42
C VAL A 55 -18.21 -4.99 -3.19
N GLU A 56 -17.67 -4.59 -4.33
CA GLU A 56 -18.24 -3.55 -5.19
C GLU A 56 -19.21 -4.10 -6.24
N ASN A 57 -20.19 -3.29 -6.62
CA ASN A 57 -20.90 -3.45 -7.89
C ASN A 57 -19.99 -2.97 -9.04
N THR A 58 -20.37 -3.28 -10.28
CA THR A 58 -19.59 -2.89 -11.48
C THR A 58 -19.38 -1.39 -11.61
N ASP A 59 -20.33 -0.57 -11.13
CA ASP A 59 -20.24 0.89 -11.09
C ASP A 59 -19.34 1.44 -9.97
N GLY A 60 -18.81 0.58 -9.09
CA GLY A 60 -17.97 0.96 -7.95
C GLY A 60 -18.74 1.30 -6.68
N SER A 61 -20.08 1.24 -6.71
CA SER A 61 -20.90 1.35 -5.50
C SER A 61 -20.72 0.13 -4.60
N VAL A 62 -20.96 0.29 -3.30
CA VAL A 62 -20.82 -0.81 -2.35
C VAL A 62 -21.99 -1.77 -2.52
N LYS A 63 -21.70 -3.04 -2.81
CA LYS A 63 -22.70 -4.12 -2.81
C LYS A 63 -22.96 -4.61 -1.39
N TYR A 64 -21.88 -4.90 -0.65
CA TYR A 64 -21.92 -5.19 0.78
C TYR A 64 -20.55 -5.01 1.41
N TYR A 65 -20.53 -4.63 2.70
CA TYR A 65 -19.31 -4.62 3.50
C TYR A 65 -18.95 -6.02 3.98
N LEU A 66 -17.64 -6.26 4.10
CA LEU A 66 -17.10 -7.47 4.71
C LEU A 66 -17.01 -7.28 6.23
N HIS A 67 -17.10 -8.39 6.96
CA HIS A 67 -17.16 -8.38 8.41
C HIS A 67 -15.85 -7.86 9.04
N GLN A 68 -15.97 -7.07 10.10
CA GLN A 68 -14.85 -6.40 10.79
C GLN A 68 -13.74 -7.37 11.19
N ASN A 69 -14.10 -8.57 11.66
CA ASN A 69 -13.14 -9.55 12.19
C ASN A 69 -12.88 -10.74 11.27
N ASP A 70 -13.51 -10.81 10.09
CA ASP A 70 -13.31 -11.93 9.16
C ASP A 70 -13.86 -11.59 7.76
N SER A 71 -12.98 -11.30 6.79
CA SER A 71 -13.42 -10.93 5.43
C SER A 71 -14.11 -12.05 4.67
N ARG A 72 -14.07 -13.31 5.14
CA ARG A 72 -14.81 -14.42 4.53
C ARG A 72 -16.31 -14.34 4.82
N LYS A 73 -16.72 -13.40 5.67
CA LYS A 73 -18.12 -13.12 6.01
C LYS A 73 -18.50 -11.71 5.58
N LYS A 74 -19.78 -11.54 5.26
CA LYS A 74 -20.44 -10.24 5.12
C LYS A 74 -20.61 -9.64 6.52
N ASP A 75 -20.82 -8.34 6.58
CA ASP A 75 -21.09 -7.65 7.86
C ASP A 75 -22.30 -8.24 8.62
N SER A 76 -23.25 -8.85 7.90
CA SER A 76 -24.37 -9.59 8.50
C SER A 76 -23.99 -10.95 9.14
N GLY A 77 -22.75 -11.38 9.03
CA GLY A 77 -22.26 -12.69 9.47
C GLY A 77 -22.42 -13.82 8.44
N ALA A 78 -23.17 -13.61 7.35
CA ALA A 78 -23.33 -14.58 6.27
C ALA A 78 -22.04 -14.77 5.46
N THR A 79 -21.84 -15.91 4.80
CA THR A 79 -20.66 -16.14 3.94
C THR A 79 -20.56 -15.11 2.80
N ALA A 80 -19.37 -14.54 2.62
CA ALA A 80 -19.05 -13.65 1.50
C ALA A 80 -18.46 -14.43 0.33
N LYS A 81 -18.67 -13.95 -0.90
CA LYS A 81 -18.04 -14.50 -2.12
C LYS A 81 -16.92 -13.57 -2.54
N LEU A 82 -15.68 -13.99 -2.29
CA LEU A 82 -14.47 -13.20 -2.53
C LEU A 82 -13.80 -13.51 -3.88
N ASP A 83 -14.31 -14.50 -4.60
CA ASP A 83 -13.77 -15.07 -5.84
C ASP A 83 -14.19 -14.29 -7.09
N THR A 84 -14.52 -13.01 -6.91
CA THR A 84 -15.01 -12.06 -7.91
C THR A 84 -16.38 -12.37 -8.50
N THR A 85 -17.05 -13.45 -8.08
CA THR A 85 -18.42 -13.77 -8.54
C THR A 85 -19.42 -12.67 -8.17
N ASP A 86 -19.27 -12.07 -6.98
CA ASP A 86 -20.15 -11.00 -6.53
C ASP A 86 -19.68 -9.60 -6.95
N GLY A 87 -18.44 -9.46 -7.42
CA GLY A 87 -17.75 -8.19 -7.68
C GLY A 87 -16.33 -8.17 -7.13
N ASN A 88 -15.56 -7.11 -7.42
CA ASN A 88 -14.22 -6.97 -6.85
C ASN A 88 -14.29 -6.75 -5.35
N VAL A 89 -13.32 -7.32 -4.62
CA VAL A 89 -13.07 -6.92 -3.24
C VAL A 89 -12.21 -5.66 -3.25
N MET A 90 -12.68 -4.61 -2.56
CA MET A 90 -12.03 -3.30 -2.48
C MET A 90 -11.88 -2.89 -1.01
N LEU A 91 -10.93 -2.01 -0.73
CA LEU A 91 -10.69 -1.37 0.55
C LEU A 91 -11.09 0.10 0.43
N GLU A 92 -12.00 0.53 1.30
CA GLU A 92 -12.48 1.90 1.38
C GLU A 92 -11.58 2.72 2.29
N LYS A 93 -10.85 3.69 1.73
CA LYS A 93 -10.26 4.78 2.49
C LYS A 93 -11.34 5.84 2.69
N PRO A 94 -11.73 6.16 3.95
CA PRO A 94 -12.83 7.07 4.22
C PRO A 94 -12.47 8.50 3.80
N GLU A 95 -13.50 9.32 3.61
CA GLU A 95 -13.31 10.76 3.61
C GLU A 95 -12.91 11.25 5.00
N TYR A 96 -11.98 12.21 5.04
CA TYR A 96 -11.61 12.93 6.25
C TYR A 96 -11.01 14.29 5.90
N PHE A 97 -10.68 15.10 6.90
CA PHE A 97 -10.03 16.39 6.73
C PHE A 97 -8.60 16.32 7.27
N CYS A 98 -7.66 16.91 6.55
CA CYS A 98 -6.22 16.87 6.86
C CYS A 98 -5.66 18.28 6.92
N ARG A 99 -4.71 18.52 7.82
CA ARG A 99 -3.92 19.75 7.86
C ARG A 99 -2.46 19.40 8.05
N PHE A 100 -1.64 19.89 7.15
CA PHE A 100 -0.19 19.82 7.22
C PHE A 100 0.38 21.22 7.47
N GLU A 101 1.15 21.37 8.54
CA GLU A 101 1.73 22.64 8.98
C GLU A 101 3.24 22.49 9.18
N VAL A 102 3.98 23.53 8.86
CA VAL A 102 5.42 23.64 9.10
C VAL A 102 5.68 24.94 9.85
N GLU A 103 6.29 24.85 11.03
CA GLU A 103 6.71 25.99 11.84
C GLU A 103 8.22 25.87 12.11
N GLY A 104 9.01 26.67 11.40
CA GLY A 104 10.47 26.53 11.40
C GLY A 104 10.88 25.14 10.87
N THR A 105 11.46 24.32 11.73
CA THR A 105 11.89 22.94 11.41
C THR A 105 10.85 21.89 11.77
N ARG A 106 9.84 22.24 12.57
CA ARG A 106 8.82 21.31 13.06
C ARG A 106 7.72 21.20 12.03
N TRP A 107 7.22 19.99 11.85
CA TRP A 107 6.07 19.72 11.00
C TRP A 107 5.01 18.95 11.79
N ALA A 108 3.74 19.18 11.45
CA ALA A 108 2.60 18.52 12.05
C ALA A 108 1.68 17.97 10.96
N MET A 109 1.28 16.71 11.09
CA MET A 109 0.26 16.06 10.27
C MET A 109 -0.97 15.78 11.14
N CYS A 110 -2.04 16.53 10.89
CA CYS A 110 -3.27 16.53 11.69
C CYS A 110 -4.45 16.04 10.87
N ILE A 111 -5.33 15.22 11.46
CA ILE A 111 -6.54 14.71 10.82
C ILE A 111 -7.78 14.92 11.69
N SER A 112 -8.94 15.08 11.04
CA SER A 112 -10.23 15.32 11.67
C SER A 112 -11.38 14.72 10.85
N GLU A 113 -12.45 14.30 11.53
CA GLU A 113 -13.72 13.94 10.87
C GLU A 113 -14.52 15.17 10.43
N TYR A 114 -14.17 16.36 10.93
CA TYR A 114 -14.92 17.58 10.76
C TYR A 114 -14.13 18.60 9.92
N ALA A 115 -14.85 19.45 9.21
CA ALA A 115 -14.27 20.56 8.44
C ALA A 115 -13.82 21.71 9.37
N LEU A 116 -12.69 21.52 10.05
CA LEU A 116 -12.10 22.53 10.93
C LEU A 116 -11.30 23.57 10.13
N PRO A 117 -11.14 24.82 10.61
CA PRO A 117 -10.37 25.82 9.90
C PRO A 117 -8.92 25.40 9.62
N GLY A 118 -8.50 25.61 8.38
CA GLY A 118 -7.19 25.21 7.88
C GLY A 118 -7.07 23.74 7.47
N PHE A 119 -8.09 22.90 7.72
CA PHE A 119 -8.09 21.53 7.23
C PHE A 119 -8.66 21.44 5.82
N VAL A 120 -8.01 20.64 4.99
CA VAL A 120 -8.36 20.35 3.60
C VAL A 120 -9.04 18.99 3.52
N ARG A 121 -10.13 18.90 2.75
CA ARG A 121 -10.87 17.65 2.54
C ARG A 121 -10.04 16.65 1.75
N MET A 122 -9.78 15.49 2.34
CA MET A 122 -9.21 14.32 1.68
C MET A 122 -10.33 13.38 1.25
N SER A 123 -10.65 13.39 -0.05
CA SER A 123 -11.78 12.62 -0.60
C SER A 123 -11.70 11.12 -0.28
N ARG A 124 -12.87 10.47 -0.23
CA ARG A 124 -12.97 9.00 -0.25
C ARG A 124 -12.20 8.46 -1.46
N LYS A 125 -11.42 7.40 -1.26
CA LYS A 125 -10.73 6.66 -2.32
C LYS A 125 -10.87 5.18 -2.06
N THR A 126 -10.79 4.36 -3.10
CA THR A 126 -10.79 2.90 -2.94
C THR A 126 -9.60 2.30 -3.66
N LEU A 127 -9.03 1.25 -3.09
CA LEU A 127 -8.03 0.42 -3.74
C LEU A 127 -8.27 -1.05 -3.40
N SER A 128 -7.76 -1.97 -4.21
CA SER A 128 -7.86 -3.38 -3.90
C SER A 128 -7.04 -3.74 -2.64
N PRO A 129 -7.59 -4.48 -1.66
CA PRO A 129 -6.87 -4.90 -0.46
C PRO A 129 -5.79 -5.93 -0.75
N TRP A 130 -5.91 -6.63 -1.88
CA TRP A 130 -4.92 -7.55 -2.43
C TRP A 130 -4.39 -7.01 -3.76
N CYS A 131 -3.20 -7.44 -4.17
CA CYS A 131 -2.76 -7.17 -5.54
C CYS A 131 -3.74 -7.80 -6.54
N ALA A 132 -3.91 -7.13 -7.68
CA ALA A 132 -4.86 -7.53 -8.69
C ALA A 132 -4.36 -8.75 -9.48
N THR A 133 -5.31 -9.49 -10.05
CA THR A 133 -5.06 -10.50 -11.08
C THR A 133 -5.91 -10.19 -12.32
N ILE A 134 -5.89 -11.05 -13.32
CA ILE A 134 -6.69 -10.89 -14.55
C ILE A 134 -7.63 -12.07 -14.68
N ASP A 135 -8.92 -11.77 -14.85
CA ASP A 135 -9.90 -12.68 -15.42
C ASP A 135 -9.57 -12.88 -16.91
N ILE A 136 -9.05 -14.06 -17.23
CA ILE A 136 -8.58 -14.37 -18.59
C ILE A 136 -9.75 -14.42 -19.57
N ALA A 137 -10.85 -15.07 -19.19
CA ALA A 137 -12.03 -15.24 -20.03
C ALA A 137 -12.66 -13.89 -20.42
N ASN A 138 -12.75 -12.95 -19.48
CA ASN A 138 -13.41 -11.66 -19.70
C ASN A 138 -12.43 -10.52 -20.03
N SER A 139 -11.12 -10.80 -19.99
CA SER A 139 -10.05 -9.81 -20.18
C SER A 139 -10.28 -8.56 -19.31
N ILE A 140 -10.44 -8.77 -18.01
CA ILE A 140 -10.64 -7.70 -17.03
C ILE A 140 -9.74 -7.94 -15.82
N ALA A 141 -9.13 -6.87 -15.30
CA ALA A 141 -8.36 -6.93 -14.07
C ALA A 141 -9.32 -6.95 -12.87
N VAL A 142 -9.03 -7.82 -11.91
CA VAL A 142 -9.92 -8.08 -10.77
C VAL A 142 -9.14 -8.15 -9.46
N SER A 143 -9.84 -7.91 -8.35
CA SER A 143 -9.34 -8.20 -7.00
C SER A 143 -10.24 -9.22 -6.33
N GLY A 144 -9.66 -10.38 -6.02
CA GLY A 144 -10.38 -11.49 -5.41
C GLY A 144 -9.47 -12.44 -4.65
N CYS A 145 -10.10 -13.39 -3.98
CA CYS A 145 -9.49 -14.46 -3.21
C CYS A 145 -10.16 -15.78 -3.58
N TRP A 146 -9.34 -16.78 -3.94
CA TRP A 146 -9.79 -18.13 -4.31
C TRP A 146 -9.35 -19.19 -3.30
N LEU A 147 -8.84 -18.75 -2.16
CA LEU A 147 -8.44 -19.63 -1.06
C LEU A 147 -9.67 -20.27 -0.42
N GLN A 148 -9.46 -21.45 0.14
CA GLN A 148 -10.45 -22.17 0.93
C GLN A 148 -9.86 -22.44 2.31
N TRP A 149 -10.74 -22.55 3.30
CA TRP A 149 -10.37 -22.82 4.68
C TRP A 149 -11.11 -24.06 5.18
N GLY A 150 -10.44 -24.86 6.00
CA GLY A 150 -11.00 -26.02 6.68
C GLY A 150 -11.90 -25.62 7.85
N ALA A 151 -12.47 -26.63 8.53
CA ALA A 151 -13.29 -26.41 9.73
C ALA A 151 -12.48 -25.92 10.93
N ASP A 152 -11.17 -26.11 10.90
CA ASP A 152 -10.16 -25.66 11.87
C ASP A 152 -9.66 -24.23 11.61
N ASP A 153 -10.24 -23.54 10.62
CA ASP A 153 -9.83 -22.21 10.18
C ASP A 153 -8.45 -22.13 9.53
N GLU A 154 -7.85 -23.28 9.22
CA GLU A 154 -6.59 -23.36 8.49
C GLU A 154 -6.81 -23.37 6.98
N LEU A 155 -5.79 -22.95 6.23
CA LEU A 155 -5.85 -22.99 4.76
C LEU A 155 -6.00 -24.44 4.28
N LEU A 156 -7.04 -24.69 3.49
CA LEU A 156 -7.32 -26.01 2.94
C LEU A 156 -6.21 -26.40 1.96
N ARG A 157 -5.68 -27.60 2.14
CA ARG A 157 -4.61 -28.16 1.31
C ARG A 157 -4.99 -29.54 0.78
N ASP A 158 -4.44 -29.89 -0.38
CA ASP A 158 -4.61 -31.20 -0.98
C ASP A 158 -3.71 -32.27 -0.30
N ALA A 159 -3.77 -33.52 -0.79
CA ALA A 159 -2.98 -34.63 -0.25
C ALA A 159 -1.45 -34.42 -0.36
N ASN A 160 -0.99 -33.53 -1.25
CA ASN A 160 0.42 -33.17 -1.41
C ASN A 160 0.80 -31.94 -0.56
N GLY A 161 -0.16 -31.36 0.17
CA GLY A 161 0.03 -30.16 0.98
C GLY A 161 -0.07 -28.84 0.21
N PHE A 162 -0.44 -28.85 -1.08
CA PHE A 162 -0.61 -27.64 -1.88
C PHE A 162 -1.96 -26.99 -1.60
N ILE A 163 -2.08 -25.68 -1.80
CA ILE A 163 -3.33 -24.96 -1.53
C ILE A 163 -4.45 -25.50 -2.43
N SER A 164 -5.59 -25.83 -1.82
CA SER A 164 -6.81 -26.20 -2.54
C SER A 164 -7.62 -24.93 -2.83
N LEU A 165 -7.69 -24.54 -4.10
CA LEU A 165 -8.39 -23.33 -4.55
C LEU A 165 -9.81 -23.63 -5.02
N LEU A 166 -10.65 -22.59 -5.03
CA LEU A 166 -11.98 -22.67 -5.65
C LEU A 166 -11.88 -23.08 -7.13
N PRO A 167 -12.85 -23.83 -7.69
CA PRO A 167 -12.76 -24.38 -9.04
C PRO A 167 -12.53 -23.34 -10.16
N ASN A 168 -13.05 -22.11 -9.99
CA ASN A 168 -12.89 -21.02 -10.94
C ASN A 168 -11.49 -20.39 -10.93
N ALA A 169 -10.61 -20.72 -9.97
CA ALA A 169 -9.26 -20.17 -9.87
C ALA A 169 -8.41 -20.37 -11.14
N ALA A 170 -8.69 -21.40 -11.94
CA ALA A 170 -8.04 -21.66 -13.23
C ALA A 170 -8.16 -20.49 -14.23
N ASN A 171 -9.20 -19.66 -14.09
CA ASN A 171 -9.42 -18.46 -14.90
C ASN A 171 -8.61 -17.24 -14.39
N PHE A 172 -8.04 -17.33 -13.19
CA PHE A 172 -7.36 -16.22 -12.50
C PHE A 172 -5.91 -16.58 -12.23
N ARG A 173 -5.13 -16.65 -13.31
CA ARG A 173 -3.72 -17.01 -13.26
C ARG A 173 -2.85 -15.75 -13.19
N GLY A 174 -2.23 -15.55 -12.03
CA GLY A 174 -1.24 -14.52 -11.77
C GLY A 174 0.11 -14.81 -12.44
N GLY A 175 1.19 -14.31 -11.85
CA GLY A 175 2.53 -14.44 -12.42
C GLY A 175 2.58 -13.86 -13.84
N ASN A 176 3.16 -14.58 -14.80
CA ASN A 176 3.13 -14.23 -16.23
C ASN A 176 1.83 -14.60 -16.97
N GLY A 177 0.73 -14.87 -16.27
CA GLY A 177 -0.58 -15.15 -16.86
C GLY A 177 -0.64 -16.53 -17.52
N ALA A 178 -1.15 -16.60 -18.75
CA ALA A 178 -1.28 -17.87 -19.50
C ALA A 178 0.06 -18.63 -19.63
N GLY A 179 1.19 -17.94 -19.64
CA GLY A 179 2.52 -18.55 -19.64
C GLY A 179 2.87 -19.37 -18.38
N ALA A 180 2.08 -19.26 -17.31
CA ALA A 180 2.26 -20.05 -16.09
C ALA A 180 1.40 -21.34 -16.05
N ALA A 181 0.62 -21.66 -17.09
CA ALA A 181 -0.32 -22.79 -17.07
C ALA A 181 0.33 -24.14 -16.73
N ALA A 182 1.60 -24.34 -17.13
CA ALA A 182 2.36 -25.55 -16.80
C ALA A 182 2.66 -25.72 -15.29
N LYS A 183 2.39 -24.70 -14.46
CA LYS A 183 2.54 -24.70 -13.00
C LYS A 183 1.23 -24.98 -12.26
N ASP A 184 0.10 -25.07 -12.96
CA ASP A 184 -1.18 -25.34 -12.32
C ASP A 184 -1.18 -26.69 -11.59
N GLY A 185 -1.70 -26.71 -10.36
CA GLY A 185 -1.71 -27.90 -9.49
C GLY A 185 -0.33 -28.30 -8.93
N LYS A 186 0.70 -27.47 -9.08
CA LYS A 186 2.03 -27.69 -8.51
C LYS A 186 2.31 -26.78 -7.32
N TYR A 187 3.35 -27.09 -6.56
CA TYR A 187 3.77 -26.31 -5.38
C TYR A 187 4.01 -24.81 -5.68
N ASN A 188 4.38 -24.47 -6.92
CA ASN A 188 4.62 -23.09 -7.40
C ASN A 188 3.54 -22.57 -8.35
N SER A 189 2.30 -23.09 -8.22
CA SER A 189 1.15 -22.63 -8.99
C SER A 189 0.96 -21.12 -8.89
N GLN A 190 0.50 -20.53 -10.00
CA GLN A 190 0.18 -19.10 -10.10
C GLN A 190 -1.33 -18.82 -10.09
N LEU A 191 -2.16 -19.83 -9.82
CA LEU A 191 -3.59 -19.64 -9.66
C LEU A 191 -3.89 -18.82 -8.40
N GLY A 192 -4.76 -17.81 -8.52
CA GLY A 192 -5.11 -16.90 -7.42
C GLY A 192 -3.96 -16.01 -6.91
N MET A 193 -2.83 -15.99 -7.61
CA MET A 193 -1.69 -15.12 -7.31
C MET A 193 -1.89 -13.73 -7.95
N PRO A 194 -1.17 -12.70 -7.46
CA PRO A 194 -1.04 -11.42 -8.15
C PRO A 194 -0.58 -11.59 -9.61
N ARG A 195 -1.14 -10.80 -10.53
CA ARG A 195 -0.61 -10.71 -11.90
C ARG A 195 0.65 -9.85 -11.88
N THR A 196 1.76 -10.44 -12.34
CA THR A 196 3.05 -9.76 -12.48
C THR A 196 3.56 -9.83 -13.91
N SER A 197 4.83 -9.56 -14.23
CA SER A 197 5.34 -9.64 -15.61
C SER A 197 4.46 -8.89 -16.63
N ILE A 198 4.03 -7.69 -16.24
CA ILE A 198 3.16 -6.83 -17.01
C ILE A 198 3.56 -5.39 -16.71
N SER A 199 3.60 -4.54 -17.73
CA SER A 199 3.89 -3.11 -17.56
C SER A 199 2.62 -2.34 -17.22
N LYS A 200 2.76 -1.08 -16.78
CA LYS A 200 1.60 -0.20 -16.55
C LYS A 200 0.72 -0.07 -17.78
N ALA A 201 1.34 0.21 -18.92
CA ALA A 201 0.67 0.26 -20.22
C ALA A 201 0.00 -1.08 -20.59
N GLY A 202 0.61 -2.22 -20.23
CA GLY A 202 0.04 -3.54 -20.48
C GLY A 202 -1.14 -3.89 -19.57
N ALA A 203 -1.16 -3.41 -18.33
CA ALA A 203 -2.24 -3.65 -17.37
C ALA A 203 -3.45 -2.72 -17.60
N ARG A 204 -3.23 -1.50 -18.10
CA ARG A 204 -4.29 -0.50 -18.30
C ARG A 204 -5.48 -0.98 -19.15
N PRO A 205 -5.32 -1.71 -20.28
CA PRO A 205 -6.46 -2.21 -21.06
C PRO A 205 -7.37 -3.20 -20.32
N PHE A 206 -6.87 -3.86 -19.27
CA PHE A 206 -7.65 -4.74 -18.43
C PHE A 206 -8.42 -3.98 -17.34
N CYS A 207 -8.03 -2.74 -17.05
CA CYS A 207 -8.74 -1.88 -16.12
C CYS A 207 -10.02 -1.34 -16.80
N LYS A 208 -11.16 -1.93 -16.45
CA LYS A 208 -12.48 -1.62 -17.05
C LYS A 208 -13.44 -1.11 -15.98
N ASN A 209 -14.60 -0.62 -16.42
CA ASN A 209 -15.71 -0.23 -15.56
C ASN A 209 -15.35 0.86 -14.52
N GLY A 210 -14.41 1.75 -14.86
CA GLY A 210 -13.95 2.82 -13.98
C GLY A 210 -12.82 2.43 -13.02
N THR A 211 -12.36 1.18 -13.03
CA THR A 211 -11.13 0.79 -12.31
C THR A 211 -9.89 1.29 -13.04
N HIS A 212 -8.81 1.54 -12.30
CA HIS A 212 -7.49 1.90 -12.82
C HIS A 212 -6.37 1.44 -11.88
N LEU A 213 -5.11 1.63 -12.28
CA LEU A 213 -3.91 1.25 -11.51
C LEU A 213 -3.05 2.44 -11.02
N GLY A 214 -3.61 3.65 -11.01
CA GLY A 214 -3.02 4.82 -10.37
C GLY A 214 -3.20 4.80 -8.85
N VAL A 215 -2.43 3.97 -8.13
CA VAL A 215 -2.64 3.71 -6.70
C VAL A 215 -1.84 4.61 -5.74
N ALA A 216 -0.88 5.40 -6.23
CA ALA A 216 0.06 6.13 -5.36
C ALA A 216 -0.65 7.01 -4.34
N ARG A 217 -1.66 7.76 -4.76
CA ARG A 217 -2.41 8.67 -3.88
C ARG A 217 -3.07 7.94 -2.71
N ALA A 218 -3.88 6.92 -3.01
CA ALA A 218 -4.58 6.17 -1.97
C ALA A 218 -3.61 5.37 -1.07
N TYR A 219 -2.54 4.83 -1.65
CA TYR A 219 -1.50 4.11 -0.92
C TYR A 219 -0.75 5.00 0.07
N MET A 220 -0.31 6.20 -0.36
CA MET A 220 0.41 7.15 0.48
C MET A 220 -0.50 7.76 1.56
N GLU A 221 -1.77 8.03 1.25
CA GLU A 221 -2.77 8.46 2.26
C GLU A 221 -2.98 7.39 3.35
N ILE A 222 -3.08 6.11 2.99
CA ILE A 222 -3.15 5.01 3.96
C ILE A 222 -1.85 4.90 4.77
N GLY A 223 -0.69 5.11 4.14
CA GLY A 223 0.59 5.17 4.84
C GLY A 223 0.61 6.25 5.93
N TRP A 224 0.01 7.42 5.69
CA TRP A 224 -0.14 8.45 6.72
C TRP A 224 -1.09 8.06 7.85
N LEU A 225 -2.20 7.40 7.53
CA LEU A 225 -3.10 6.87 8.56
C LEU A 225 -2.36 5.92 9.51
N GLN A 226 -1.47 5.08 8.97
CA GLN A 226 -0.63 4.16 9.75
C GLN A 226 0.38 4.92 10.62
N ARG A 227 1.09 5.89 10.03
CA ARG A 227 2.08 6.71 10.76
C ARG A 227 1.45 7.48 11.92
N ILE A 228 0.24 7.99 11.74
CA ILE A 228 -0.52 8.68 12.80
C ILE A 228 -0.93 7.70 13.91
N GLU A 229 -1.50 6.54 13.54
CA GLU A 229 -1.94 5.52 14.49
C GLU A 229 -0.79 5.01 15.38
N TYR A 230 0.38 4.77 14.78
CA TYR A 230 1.55 4.23 15.47
C TYR A 230 2.49 5.31 16.04
N ALA A 231 2.29 6.57 15.68
CA ALA A 231 3.21 7.69 15.93
C ALA A 231 4.67 7.34 15.58
N SER A 232 4.86 6.78 14.38
CA SER A 232 6.15 6.28 13.91
C SER A 232 6.24 6.37 12.39
N LEU A 233 7.38 6.82 11.88
CA LEU A 233 7.73 6.70 10.46
C LEU A 233 8.25 5.30 10.10
N HIS A 234 8.76 4.54 11.08
CA HIS A 234 9.33 3.21 10.87
C HIS A 234 8.25 2.13 10.82
N CYS A 235 7.65 1.93 9.65
CA CYS A 235 6.58 0.95 9.48
C CYS A 235 7.05 -0.50 9.68
N GLN A 236 8.30 -0.83 9.34
CA GLN A 236 8.89 -2.17 9.52
C GLN A 236 9.29 -2.51 10.97
N ASN A 237 9.16 -1.60 11.92
CA ASN A 237 9.47 -1.89 13.31
C ASN A 237 8.68 -3.11 13.81
N ALA A 238 9.27 -3.89 14.71
CA ALA A 238 8.71 -5.17 15.14
C ALA A 238 7.24 -5.04 15.55
N TYR A 239 6.37 -5.89 15.01
CA TYR A 239 4.94 -5.84 15.33
C TYR A 239 4.69 -6.20 16.79
N ASN A 240 3.82 -5.43 17.44
CA ASN A 240 3.28 -5.71 18.76
C ASN A 240 1.78 -5.42 18.77
N GLU A 241 0.98 -6.43 19.07
CA GLU A 241 -0.48 -6.31 19.19
C GLU A 241 -0.92 -5.58 20.46
N THR A 242 -0.08 -5.59 21.50
CA THR A 242 -0.41 -5.01 22.81
C THR A 242 -0.28 -3.50 22.74
N LEU A 243 -1.36 -2.81 23.09
CA LEU A 243 -1.37 -1.35 23.25
C LEU A 243 -0.45 -0.92 24.40
N THR A 244 0.04 0.33 24.35
CA THR A 244 0.71 0.93 25.51
C THR A 244 -0.26 1.02 26.70
N ALA A 245 0.27 1.27 27.91
CA ALA A 245 -0.56 1.50 29.10
C ALA A 245 -1.59 2.63 28.90
N ASP A 246 -1.26 3.62 28.07
CA ASP A 246 -2.14 4.73 27.72
C ASP A 246 -3.17 4.41 26.62
N GLY A 247 -3.16 3.19 26.09
CA GLY A 247 -4.11 2.72 25.07
C GLY A 247 -3.72 3.07 23.62
N PHE A 248 -2.44 3.24 23.31
CA PHE A 248 -1.97 3.57 21.96
C PHE A 248 -1.31 2.38 21.25
N HIS A 249 -1.43 2.33 19.93
CA HIS A 249 -0.59 1.46 19.10
C HIS A 249 0.87 1.95 19.14
N GLN A 250 1.80 1.03 19.03
CA GLN A 250 3.23 1.29 19.17
C GLN A 250 4.01 0.53 18.12
N VAL A 251 5.30 0.86 18.00
CA VAL A 251 6.25 0.19 17.10
C VAL A 251 5.84 0.26 15.62
N GLY A 252 5.62 -0.88 14.94
CA GLY A 252 5.29 -0.94 13.52
C GLY A 252 4.48 -2.19 13.18
N LEU A 253 4.42 -2.55 11.89
CA LEU A 253 3.73 -3.75 11.39
C LEU A 253 4.68 -4.92 11.16
N GLY A 254 5.97 -4.73 11.42
CA GLY A 254 7.04 -5.68 11.13
C GLY A 254 7.40 -5.76 9.65
N SER A 255 8.38 -6.60 9.35
CA SER A 255 8.75 -6.93 7.97
C SER A 255 7.66 -7.74 7.25
N GLY A 256 7.59 -7.57 5.94
CA GLY A 256 6.85 -8.42 5.03
C GLY A 256 7.51 -9.77 4.79
N PRO A 257 7.07 -10.48 3.74
CA PRO A 257 7.47 -11.86 3.51
C PRO A 257 8.83 -11.95 2.79
N VAL A 258 9.92 -11.62 3.48
CA VAL A 258 11.29 -11.59 2.94
C VAL A 258 11.69 -12.91 2.28
N ALA A 259 12.31 -12.81 1.11
CA ALA A 259 12.81 -13.93 0.35
C ALA A 259 14.28 -13.75 -0.05
N ASN A 260 15.06 -14.83 0.06
CA ASN A 260 16.38 -14.87 -0.55
C ASN A 260 16.24 -14.94 -2.08
N ALA A 261 17.07 -14.18 -2.80
CA ALA A 261 16.97 -14.03 -4.25
C ALA A 261 17.11 -15.36 -4.99
N ASP A 262 18.15 -16.14 -4.70
CA ASP A 262 18.42 -17.39 -5.39
C ASP A 262 17.31 -18.41 -5.13
N GLN A 263 16.88 -18.53 -3.87
CA GLN A 263 15.80 -19.45 -3.51
C GLN A 263 14.46 -19.08 -4.14
N TRP A 264 14.11 -17.78 -4.17
CA TRP A 264 12.89 -17.31 -4.81
C TRP A 264 12.92 -17.59 -6.32
N ASN A 265 14.04 -17.26 -6.97
CA ASN A 265 14.24 -17.53 -8.39
C ASN A 265 14.14 -19.03 -8.71
N THR A 266 14.74 -19.90 -7.91
CA THR A 266 14.66 -21.36 -8.07
C THR A 266 13.25 -21.88 -7.87
N TRP A 267 12.58 -21.49 -6.78
CA TRP A 267 11.23 -21.95 -6.46
C TRP A 267 10.21 -21.54 -7.53
N GLY A 268 10.24 -20.25 -7.88
CA GLY A 268 9.28 -19.65 -8.79
C GLY A 268 9.59 -19.91 -10.26
N GLY A 269 10.80 -20.38 -10.61
CA GLY A 269 11.29 -20.35 -11.98
C GLY A 269 11.33 -18.91 -12.50
N GLY A 270 11.95 -18.03 -11.71
CA GLY A 270 11.82 -16.58 -11.72
C GLY A 270 11.28 -16.05 -10.38
N TYR A 271 11.25 -14.73 -10.22
CA TYR A 271 10.76 -14.05 -9.01
C TYR A 271 9.22 -13.88 -9.01
N TYR A 272 8.48 -14.93 -9.37
CA TYR A 272 7.02 -14.88 -9.43
C TYR A 272 6.38 -14.91 -8.04
N PRO A 273 5.18 -14.33 -7.85
CA PRO A 273 4.50 -14.30 -6.56
C PRO A 273 4.40 -15.67 -5.88
N PHE A 274 4.70 -15.69 -4.57
CA PHE A 274 4.59 -16.87 -3.71
C PHE A 274 3.51 -16.79 -2.61
N VAL A 275 2.80 -15.67 -2.44
CA VAL A 275 1.67 -15.50 -1.51
C VAL A 275 0.41 -15.25 -2.34
N PRO A 276 -0.61 -16.13 -2.24
CA PRO A 276 -1.87 -15.95 -2.96
C PRO A 276 -2.69 -14.79 -2.38
N CYS A 277 -3.55 -14.19 -3.19
CA CYS A 277 -4.39 -13.08 -2.75
C CYS A 277 -5.37 -13.54 -1.66
N GLY A 278 -5.38 -12.86 -0.52
CA GLY A 278 -6.37 -13.07 0.54
C GLY A 278 -5.95 -13.97 1.69
N VAL A 279 -4.65 -14.25 1.85
CA VAL A 279 -4.13 -14.94 3.06
C VAL A 279 -4.57 -14.25 4.34
N THR A 280 -4.68 -12.92 4.33
CA THR A 280 -5.12 -12.09 5.46
C THR A 280 -6.63 -11.89 5.55
N ALA A 281 -7.43 -12.63 4.76
CA ALA A 281 -8.89 -12.55 4.84
C ALA A 281 -9.44 -12.83 6.26
N PRO A 282 -8.91 -13.81 7.03
CA PRO A 282 -9.39 -14.07 8.39
C PRO A 282 -9.18 -12.91 9.37
N LEU A 283 -8.30 -11.94 9.08
CA LEU A 283 -8.11 -10.76 9.95
C LEU A 283 -9.25 -9.73 9.83
N GLY A 284 -10.09 -9.81 8.80
CA GLY A 284 -11.09 -8.78 8.53
C GLY A 284 -10.45 -7.42 8.22
N ASN A 285 -10.86 -6.38 8.94
CA ASN A 285 -10.28 -5.04 8.89
C ASN A 285 -9.30 -4.78 10.04
N ASN A 286 -8.90 -5.81 10.80
CA ASN A 286 -7.93 -5.64 11.88
C ASN A 286 -6.50 -5.58 11.32
N THR A 287 -5.62 -4.91 12.05
CA THR A 287 -4.18 -4.91 11.78
C THR A 287 -3.56 -6.13 12.46
N GLY A 288 -2.81 -6.94 11.72
CA GLY A 288 -2.26 -8.19 12.25
C GLY A 288 -1.33 -8.89 11.27
N ARG A 289 -0.85 -10.09 11.66
CA ARG A 289 0.05 -10.92 10.85
C ARG A 289 -0.44 -12.36 10.84
N ILE A 290 -0.40 -13.00 9.67
CA ILE A 290 -0.71 -14.42 9.49
C ILE A 290 0.55 -15.12 8.97
N SER A 291 0.88 -16.25 9.57
CA SER A 291 1.95 -17.13 9.06
C SER A 291 1.45 -17.89 7.83
N TYR A 292 2.22 -17.86 6.75
CA TYR A 292 1.91 -18.61 5.53
C TYR A 292 3.06 -19.53 5.15
N THR A 293 2.75 -20.81 4.98
CA THR A 293 3.71 -21.84 4.57
C THR A 293 3.71 -22.00 3.05
N ILE A 294 4.83 -21.63 2.44
CA ILE A 294 5.17 -21.86 1.04
C ILE A 294 5.73 -23.27 0.91
N LYS A 295 5.10 -24.09 0.06
CA LYS A 295 5.52 -25.47 -0.17
C LYS A 295 6.61 -25.58 -1.22
N GLY A 296 7.50 -26.55 -1.05
CA GLY A 296 8.51 -26.89 -2.06
C GLY A 296 9.60 -25.84 -2.26
N TRP A 297 9.83 -24.99 -1.25
CA TRP A 297 10.91 -24.00 -1.25
C TRP A 297 12.30 -24.67 -1.26
N THR A 298 13.33 -23.93 -1.65
CA THR A 298 14.70 -24.46 -1.66
C THR A 298 15.12 -24.83 -0.24
N GLY A 299 15.41 -26.12 -0.01
CA GLY A 299 15.78 -26.65 1.30
C GLY A 299 14.62 -27.12 2.18
N GLY A 300 13.38 -27.16 1.66
CA GLY A 300 12.18 -27.56 2.39
C GLY A 300 11.10 -26.49 2.37
N ASP A 301 10.00 -26.67 3.09
CA ASP A 301 8.95 -25.64 3.19
C ASP A 301 9.47 -24.36 3.86
N LYS A 302 8.92 -23.20 3.46
CA LYS A 302 9.26 -21.90 4.03
C LYS A 302 8.05 -21.23 4.65
N VAL A 303 8.17 -20.76 5.88
CA VAL A 303 7.16 -19.92 6.53
C VAL A 303 7.51 -18.45 6.34
N VAL A 304 6.54 -17.64 5.91
CA VAL A 304 6.63 -16.18 5.81
C VAL A 304 5.51 -15.51 6.59
N GLN A 305 5.73 -14.25 6.98
CA GLN A 305 4.72 -13.44 7.67
C GLN A 305 3.96 -12.55 6.69
N CYS A 306 2.65 -12.73 6.62
CA CYS A 306 1.75 -11.92 5.82
C CYS A 306 1.05 -10.88 6.72
N LEU A 307 1.50 -9.63 6.64
CA LEU A 307 0.91 -8.53 7.39
C LEU A 307 -0.36 -7.99 6.71
N SER A 308 -1.29 -7.49 7.52
CA SER A 308 -2.37 -6.63 7.08
C SER A 308 -2.42 -5.37 7.95
N TYR A 309 -2.57 -4.21 7.31
CA TYR A 309 -2.88 -2.95 8.01
C TYR A 309 -4.31 -2.54 7.69
N ARG A 310 -5.21 -2.61 8.67
CA ARG A 310 -6.62 -2.20 8.53
C ARG A 310 -7.30 -2.81 7.28
N GLY A 311 -6.97 -4.06 6.96
CA GLY A 311 -7.47 -4.75 5.76
C GLY A 311 -6.64 -4.58 4.47
N LEU A 312 -5.58 -3.76 4.45
CA LEU A 312 -4.62 -3.75 3.35
C LEU A 312 -3.59 -4.88 3.54
N GLU A 313 -3.65 -5.92 2.73
CA GLU A 313 -2.71 -7.05 2.78
C GLU A 313 -1.37 -6.67 2.16
N LEU A 314 -0.25 -7.07 2.77
CA LEU A 314 1.09 -6.90 2.21
C LEU A 314 1.31 -5.52 1.56
N PRO A 315 1.17 -4.43 2.34
CA PRO A 315 1.33 -3.08 1.81
C PRO A 315 2.74 -2.85 1.26
N TYR A 316 3.76 -3.49 1.84
CA TYR A 316 5.17 -3.34 1.46
C TYR A 316 5.96 -4.65 1.56
N GLU A 317 7.20 -4.64 1.05
CA GLU A 317 8.20 -5.72 1.16
C GLU A 317 7.72 -7.07 0.58
N TYR A 318 7.04 -7.02 -0.56
CA TYR A 318 6.62 -8.23 -1.26
C TYR A 318 6.80 -8.11 -2.76
N LEU A 319 6.04 -7.21 -3.39
CA LEU A 319 6.09 -6.94 -4.81
C LEU A 319 6.20 -5.43 -5.01
N TRP A 320 6.95 -5.01 -6.04
CA TRP A 320 6.90 -3.63 -6.49
C TRP A 320 5.50 -3.31 -6.97
N LEU A 321 4.98 -2.17 -6.55
CA LEU A 321 3.67 -1.70 -6.99
C LEU A 321 3.83 -0.70 -8.11
N LEU A 322 3.27 -1.06 -9.27
CA LEU A 322 3.07 -0.16 -10.38
C LEU A 322 2.07 0.94 -9.99
N ALA A 323 2.44 2.20 -10.19
CA ALA A 323 1.57 3.36 -9.98
C ALA A 323 1.45 4.19 -11.27
N ASP A 324 0.27 4.22 -11.89
CA ASP A 324 0.04 5.01 -13.11
C ASP A 324 -0.10 6.51 -12.83
N ASP A 325 -0.56 6.89 -11.65
CA ASP A 325 -0.80 8.27 -11.21
C ASP A 325 0.49 9.02 -10.82
N LEU A 326 1.66 8.38 -10.93
CA LEU A 326 2.97 8.95 -10.61
C LEU A 326 4.00 8.62 -11.69
N LEU A 327 4.61 9.66 -12.26
CA LEU A 327 5.72 9.59 -13.19
C LEU A 327 6.89 10.42 -12.69
N VAL A 328 8.09 10.10 -13.16
CA VAL A 328 9.30 10.87 -12.84
C VAL A 328 9.99 11.23 -14.15
N HIS A 329 10.26 12.51 -14.37
CA HIS A 329 11.10 12.96 -15.47
C HIS A 329 12.49 13.27 -14.94
N CYS A 330 13.52 12.69 -15.52
CA CYS A 330 14.89 12.91 -15.10
C CYS A 330 15.76 13.47 -16.23
N SER A 331 16.61 14.44 -15.89
CA SER A 331 17.65 14.99 -16.75
C SER A 331 19.04 14.51 -16.32
N PRO A 332 19.98 14.36 -17.26
CA PRO A 332 21.32 13.91 -16.94
C PRO A 332 22.10 15.00 -16.21
N GLU A 333 23.12 14.59 -15.46
CA GLU A 333 24.15 15.51 -14.98
C GLU A 333 25.02 15.97 -16.16
N THR A 334 25.27 17.27 -16.21
CA THR A 334 26.16 17.92 -17.17
C THR A 334 27.24 18.68 -16.40
N ALA A 335 28.20 19.28 -17.11
CA ALA A 335 29.19 20.16 -16.49
C ALA A 335 28.54 21.35 -15.74
N ASP A 336 27.35 21.77 -16.19
CA ASP A 336 26.66 22.97 -15.71
C ASP A 336 25.42 22.67 -14.84
N ALA A 337 24.99 21.41 -14.72
CA ALA A 337 23.79 21.02 -13.96
C ALA A 337 23.94 19.65 -13.27
N PRO A 338 23.51 19.49 -12.00
CA PRO A 338 23.75 18.29 -11.19
C PRO A 338 22.88 17.06 -11.55
N GLY A 339 22.07 17.14 -12.61
CA GLY A 339 21.05 16.15 -12.96
C GLY A 339 19.85 16.19 -12.01
N HIS A 340 18.65 16.29 -12.56
CA HIS A 340 17.42 16.50 -11.80
C HIS A 340 16.42 15.38 -12.05
N CYS A 341 15.54 15.13 -11.08
CA CYS A 341 14.41 14.22 -11.25
C CYS A 341 13.19 14.88 -10.63
N THR A 342 12.23 15.28 -11.46
CA THR A 342 10.98 15.89 -11.00
C THR A 342 9.88 14.83 -11.00
N ALA A 343 9.15 14.71 -9.89
CA ALA A 343 7.97 13.86 -9.80
C ALA A 343 6.72 14.59 -10.30
N TYR A 344 5.90 13.90 -11.09
CA TYR A 344 4.65 14.40 -11.64
C TYR A 344 3.48 13.50 -11.23
N GLY A 345 2.44 14.11 -10.68
CA GLY A 345 1.21 13.43 -10.27
C GLY A 345 0.09 13.66 -11.26
N CYS A 346 -0.78 12.67 -11.43
CA CYS A 346 -2.02 12.81 -12.19
C CYS A 346 -3.22 12.46 -11.31
N THR A 347 -4.21 13.35 -11.26
CA THR A 347 -5.42 13.16 -10.44
C THR A 347 -6.63 12.72 -11.26
N ASP A 348 -6.58 12.85 -12.59
CA ASP A 348 -7.61 12.43 -13.54
C ASP A 348 -7.24 11.05 -14.15
N PRO A 349 -7.94 9.96 -13.77
CA PRO A 349 -7.65 8.63 -14.28
C PRO A 349 -7.79 8.48 -15.80
N THR A 350 -8.56 9.34 -16.46
CA THR A 350 -8.72 9.31 -17.92
C THR A 350 -7.46 9.78 -18.66
N LYS A 351 -6.54 10.42 -17.93
CA LYS A 351 -5.28 10.97 -18.45
C LYS A 351 -4.05 10.12 -18.13
N PHE A 352 -4.22 9.00 -17.43
CA PHE A 352 -3.10 8.13 -17.12
C PHE A 352 -2.39 7.64 -18.37
N ALA A 353 -1.08 7.83 -18.39
CA ALA A 353 -0.27 7.68 -19.59
C ALA A 353 1.05 6.97 -19.31
N SER A 354 1.58 6.38 -20.37
CA SER A 354 2.96 5.89 -20.42
C SER A 354 3.64 6.57 -21.59
N PRO A 355 4.19 7.79 -21.39
CA PRO A 355 4.88 8.51 -22.45
C PRO A 355 6.07 7.69 -22.97
N SER A 356 6.52 8.00 -24.18
CA SER A 356 7.80 7.48 -24.66
C SER A 356 8.93 7.97 -23.74
N ASP A 357 9.96 7.14 -23.60
CA ASP A 357 11.07 7.39 -22.68
C ASP A 357 11.75 8.75 -22.92
N THR A 358 11.71 9.27 -24.16
CA THR A 358 12.35 10.52 -24.58
C THR A 358 11.36 11.64 -24.92
N ALA A 359 10.07 11.48 -24.58
CA ALA A 359 9.08 12.55 -24.80
C ALA A 359 9.50 13.84 -24.08
N THR A 360 9.47 14.96 -24.80
CA THR A 360 9.85 16.28 -24.25
C THR A 360 8.66 17.03 -23.64
N SER A 361 7.43 16.67 -24.04
CA SER A 361 6.22 17.24 -23.45
C SER A 361 5.85 16.52 -22.15
N ILE A 362 5.31 17.29 -21.21
CA ILE A 362 4.64 16.73 -20.04
C ILE A 362 3.35 16.04 -20.52
N PRO A 363 3.10 14.77 -20.15
CA PRO A 363 1.85 14.10 -20.49
C PRO A 363 0.65 14.87 -19.96
N ASP A 364 -0.42 14.93 -20.77
CA ASP A 364 -1.66 15.60 -20.38
C ASP A 364 -2.17 15.08 -19.02
N GLY A 365 -2.69 15.97 -18.17
CA GLY A 365 -3.14 15.67 -16.81
C GLY A 365 -2.04 15.49 -15.74
N TYR A 366 -0.76 15.36 -16.12
CA TYR A 366 0.34 15.26 -15.16
C TYR A 366 0.87 16.64 -14.76
N VAL A 367 0.95 16.90 -13.45
CA VAL A 367 1.38 18.17 -12.87
C VAL A 367 2.62 17.94 -11.98
N PRO A 368 3.66 18.79 -12.06
CA PRO A 368 4.83 18.65 -11.22
C PRO A 368 4.47 18.79 -9.73
N ILE A 369 4.99 17.90 -8.90
CA ILE A 369 4.77 17.90 -7.44
C ILE A 369 6.01 18.46 -6.73
N THR A 370 7.18 17.84 -6.95
CA THR A 370 8.44 18.22 -6.32
C THR A 370 9.63 17.70 -7.12
N GLU A 371 10.77 18.37 -6.96
CA GLU A 371 12.08 17.78 -7.26
C GLU A 371 12.38 16.69 -6.22
N LEU A 372 12.93 15.57 -6.70
CA LEU A 372 13.40 14.44 -5.90
C LEU A 372 14.90 14.62 -5.56
N PRO A 373 15.41 13.92 -4.53
CA PRO A 373 16.81 14.01 -4.13
C PRO A 373 17.79 13.69 -5.27
N THR A 374 18.93 14.38 -5.29
CA THR A 374 19.98 14.17 -6.31
C THR A 374 20.82 12.90 -6.06
N THR A 375 20.63 12.24 -4.92
CA THR A 375 21.24 10.96 -4.55
C THR A 375 20.17 9.97 -4.09
N GLU A 376 20.45 8.67 -4.25
CA GLU A 376 19.63 7.62 -3.65
C GLU A 376 20.03 7.34 -2.21
N GLY A 377 19.14 6.70 -1.46
CA GLY A 377 19.39 6.27 -0.09
C GLY A 377 18.12 6.25 0.76
N TYR A 378 18.29 5.96 2.05
CA TYR A 378 17.22 6.05 3.02
C TYR A 378 16.72 7.48 3.13
N ILE A 379 15.41 7.63 3.01
CA ILE A 379 14.73 8.92 2.98
C ILE A 379 14.84 9.56 4.37
N TRP A 380 15.29 10.81 4.40
CA TRP A 380 15.32 11.60 5.61
C TRP A 380 14.06 12.47 5.69
N ASN A 381 13.86 13.35 4.71
CA ASN A 381 12.72 14.27 4.69
C ASN A 381 11.79 14.01 3.51
N PHE A 382 10.56 14.51 3.65
CA PHE A 382 9.50 14.40 2.67
C PHE A 382 8.83 15.75 2.38
N GLY A 383 8.22 15.84 1.22
CA GLY A 383 7.22 16.83 0.85
C GLY A 383 5.83 16.20 0.88
N PHE A 384 4.84 16.99 1.26
CA PHE A 384 3.43 16.57 1.32
C PHE A 384 2.60 17.40 0.35
N SER A 385 1.70 16.74 -0.38
CA SER A 385 0.68 17.39 -1.21
C SER A 385 -0.72 16.95 -0.78
N TYR A 386 -1.65 17.90 -0.71
CA TYR A 386 -3.07 17.64 -0.47
C TYR A 386 -3.74 16.83 -1.59
N ASP A 387 -3.10 16.67 -2.74
CA ASP A 387 -3.55 15.74 -3.77
C ASP A 387 -3.36 14.27 -3.36
N GLY A 388 -2.67 13.98 -2.25
CA GLY A 388 -2.47 12.64 -1.71
C GLY A 388 -1.07 12.08 -1.95
N PHE A 389 -0.11 12.90 -2.37
CA PHE A 389 1.27 12.48 -2.59
C PHE A 389 2.16 12.82 -1.40
N THR A 390 3.10 11.92 -1.11
CA THR A 390 4.20 12.16 -0.17
C THR A 390 5.47 11.61 -0.77
N LEU A 391 6.43 12.48 -1.04
CA LEU A 391 7.60 12.18 -1.85
C LEU A 391 8.87 12.64 -1.13
N PRO A 392 10.01 11.96 -1.33
CA PRO A 392 11.24 12.34 -0.66
C PRO A 392 11.72 13.71 -1.13
N THR A 393 12.25 14.51 -0.20
CA THR A 393 12.91 15.80 -0.47
C THR A 393 14.38 15.79 -0.06
N SER A 394 14.78 14.86 0.80
CA SER A 394 16.19 14.56 1.07
C SER A 394 16.41 13.09 1.44
N VAL A 395 17.64 12.63 1.26
CA VAL A 395 18.13 11.34 1.75
C VAL A 395 19.20 11.54 2.81
N GLY A 396 19.58 10.47 3.50
CA GLY A 396 20.56 10.48 4.58
C GLY A 396 20.05 9.90 5.89
N GLY A 397 18.89 9.24 5.87
CA GLY A 397 18.40 8.41 6.97
C GLY A 397 19.10 7.06 7.05
N ALA A 398 18.44 6.10 7.69
CA ALA A 398 18.84 4.70 7.77
C ALA A 398 17.58 3.82 7.89
N SER A 399 17.71 2.50 7.92
CA SER A 399 16.57 1.58 8.12
C SER A 399 15.80 1.79 9.43
N ASN A 400 16.35 2.57 10.35
CA ASN A 400 15.75 2.95 11.63
C ASN A 400 15.97 4.45 11.93
N GLN A 401 16.12 5.29 10.90
CA GLN A 401 16.31 6.75 11.04
C GLN A 401 15.63 7.50 9.88
N GLY A 402 14.99 8.62 10.18
CA GLY A 402 14.20 9.40 9.22
C GLY A 402 12.89 8.68 8.86
N MET A 403 12.58 8.57 7.57
CA MET A 403 11.40 7.83 7.13
C MET A 403 11.60 6.31 7.13
N CYS A 404 12.82 5.82 7.32
CA CYS A 404 13.19 4.39 7.32
C CYS A 404 13.04 3.64 5.99
N ASP A 405 12.35 4.24 5.02
CA ASP A 405 12.15 3.69 3.68
C ASP A 405 13.20 4.23 2.69
N CYS A 406 13.45 3.54 1.59
CA CYS A 406 14.48 3.93 0.61
C CYS A 406 13.90 4.65 -0.63
N PHE A 407 14.67 5.61 -1.13
CA PHE A 407 14.49 6.21 -2.44
C PHE A 407 15.61 5.74 -3.37
N TRP A 408 15.25 5.18 -4.53
CA TRP A 408 16.18 4.82 -5.59
C TRP A 408 16.00 5.73 -6.80
N ARG A 409 17.11 6.15 -7.40
CA ARG A 409 17.09 6.97 -8.60
C ARG A 409 17.99 6.40 -9.67
N ILE A 410 17.61 6.62 -10.92
CA ILE A 410 18.48 6.32 -12.05
C ILE A 410 19.82 7.06 -11.89
N ALA A 411 20.92 6.40 -12.30
CA ALA A 411 22.25 7.01 -12.28
C ALA A 411 22.27 8.32 -13.07
N LYS A 412 22.92 9.35 -12.53
CA LYS A 412 22.95 10.71 -13.12
C LYS A 412 23.42 10.73 -14.57
N ALA A 413 24.47 9.95 -14.88
CA ALA A 413 25.06 9.90 -16.20
C ALA A 413 24.12 9.32 -17.28
N THR A 414 23.11 8.53 -16.88
CA THR A 414 22.18 7.85 -17.80
C THR A 414 20.73 8.30 -17.62
N ALA A 415 20.49 9.24 -16.70
CA ALA A 415 19.19 9.83 -16.46
C ALA A 415 18.73 10.61 -17.70
N ASN A 416 17.66 10.18 -18.36
CA ASN A 416 17.14 10.88 -19.53
C ASN A 416 15.65 10.59 -19.73
N GLY A 417 14.82 11.62 -19.63
CA GLY A 417 13.41 11.58 -19.96
C GLY A 417 12.54 10.89 -18.91
N TRP A 418 11.53 10.13 -19.33
CA TRP A 418 10.46 9.62 -18.46
C TRP A 418 10.75 8.24 -17.86
N TYR A 419 10.45 8.11 -16.57
CA TYR A 419 10.55 6.90 -15.76
C TYR A 419 9.21 6.63 -15.06
N GLY A 420 8.91 5.35 -14.88
CA GLY A 420 7.78 4.91 -14.07
C GLY A 420 8.18 4.83 -12.61
N ALA A 421 7.38 5.41 -11.73
CA ALA A 421 7.53 5.19 -10.29
C ALA A 421 7.05 3.79 -9.90
N LEU A 422 7.82 3.11 -9.03
CA LEU A 422 7.35 1.93 -8.30
C LEU A 422 7.36 2.21 -6.79
N LEU A 423 6.42 1.60 -6.08
CA LEU A 423 6.22 1.76 -4.64
C LEU A 423 6.41 0.41 -3.90
N SER A 424 6.33 0.42 -2.58
CA SER A 424 6.33 -0.76 -1.68
C SER A 424 7.70 -1.44 -1.49
N ALA A 425 8.43 -1.73 -2.57
CA ALA A 425 9.57 -2.64 -2.68
C ALA A 425 9.24 -4.15 -2.71
N SER A 426 10.21 -4.92 -3.22
CA SER A 426 10.10 -6.37 -3.35
C SER A 426 10.54 -7.11 -2.10
N ALA A 427 10.25 -8.41 -2.03
CA ALA A 427 10.70 -9.28 -0.94
C ALA A 427 12.24 -9.46 -0.85
N LEU A 428 13.01 -8.90 -1.80
CA LEU A 428 14.48 -8.91 -1.79
C LEU A 428 15.09 -7.71 -1.05
N ASP A 429 14.31 -6.65 -0.87
CA ASP A 429 14.85 -5.34 -0.50
C ASP A 429 14.99 -5.15 1.01
N GLY A 430 14.35 -6.01 1.80
CA GLY A 430 14.48 -6.04 3.25
C GLY A 430 14.10 -4.70 3.88
N ALA A 431 14.98 -4.21 4.75
CA ALA A 431 14.84 -2.97 5.49
C ALA A 431 14.69 -1.69 4.64
N ARG A 432 14.85 -1.76 3.31
CA ARG A 432 14.62 -0.62 2.39
C ARG A 432 13.16 -0.43 2.01
N ALA A 433 12.30 -1.42 2.26
CA ALA A 433 10.89 -1.41 1.92
C ALA A 433 10.04 -0.53 2.86
N GLY A 434 8.83 -0.17 2.43
CA GLY A 434 7.86 0.52 3.31
C GLY A 434 6.82 1.36 2.57
N PHE A 435 6.01 2.10 3.33
CA PHE A 435 4.97 2.96 2.76
C PHE A 435 5.52 4.15 1.95
N GLY A 436 6.69 4.68 2.31
CA GLY A 436 7.35 5.79 1.63
C GLY A 436 8.38 5.37 0.59
N CYS A 437 8.60 4.06 0.41
CA CYS A 437 9.52 3.52 -0.58
C CYS A 437 9.15 3.98 -2.00
N LEU A 438 10.13 4.49 -2.73
CA LEU A 438 9.97 5.00 -4.10
C LEU A 438 11.18 4.64 -4.96
N THR A 439 10.96 4.09 -6.14
CA THR A 439 12.01 3.92 -7.15
C THR A 439 11.69 4.69 -8.43
N ALA A 440 12.69 5.41 -8.91
CA ALA A 440 12.71 6.15 -10.18
C ALA A 440 13.83 5.61 -11.11
N VAL A 441 14.12 4.31 -11.03
CA VAL A 441 15.16 3.65 -11.84
C VAL A 441 14.61 3.05 -13.13
N THR A 442 13.31 2.71 -13.13
CA THR A 442 12.70 1.87 -14.17
C THR A 442 11.88 2.67 -15.17
N ARG A 443 11.94 2.29 -16.44
CA ARG A 443 11.07 2.84 -17.50
C ARG A 443 9.62 2.40 -17.32
N SER A 444 8.68 3.12 -17.94
CA SER A 444 7.26 2.76 -17.95
C SER A 444 6.97 1.38 -18.58
N SER A 445 7.88 0.88 -19.42
CA SER A 445 7.84 -0.45 -20.04
C SER A 445 8.26 -1.60 -19.11
N TRP A 446 8.75 -1.30 -17.90
CA TRP A 446 9.21 -2.30 -16.94
C TRP A 446 8.10 -3.30 -16.59
N SER A 447 8.43 -4.59 -16.63
CA SER A 447 7.48 -5.70 -16.53
C SER A 447 8.13 -6.93 -15.90
N ALA A 448 8.81 -6.77 -14.76
CA ALA A 448 9.47 -7.89 -14.10
C ALA A 448 8.47 -8.83 -13.39
N ALA A 449 8.91 -10.06 -13.10
CA ALA A 449 8.11 -11.09 -12.43
C ALA A 449 7.68 -10.73 -11.00
N TYR A 450 8.31 -9.73 -10.40
CA TYR A 450 8.07 -9.25 -9.04
C TYR A 450 7.47 -7.83 -9.01
N GLY A 451 6.89 -7.39 -10.14
CA GLY A 451 6.10 -6.17 -10.26
C GLY A 451 4.63 -6.46 -10.41
N ALA A 452 3.79 -5.95 -9.49
CA ALA A 452 2.35 -6.13 -9.45
C ALA A 452 1.63 -4.77 -9.48
N PHE A 453 0.31 -4.81 -9.53
CA PHE A 453 -0.52 -3.61 -9.44
C PHE A 453 -1.73 -3.85 -8.54
N ARG A 454 -2.34 -2.76 -8.08
CA ARG A 454 -3.60 -2.76 -7.36
C ARG A 454 -4.62 -1.98 -8.17
N LEU A 455 -5.88 -2.40 -8.08
CA LEU A 455 -6.98 -1.63 -8.63
C LEU A 455 -7.30 -0.47 -7.71
N CYS A 456 -7.82 0.61 -8.26
CA CYS A 456 -8.33 1.74 -7.51
C CYS A 456 -9.46 2.45 -8.26
N ARG A 457 -10.24 3.22 -7.52
CA ARG A 457 -11.28 4.15 -8.00
C ARG A 457 -11.29 5.40 -7.13
N PHE A 458 -11.56 6.55 -7.74
CA PHE A 458 -11.59 7.87 -7.09
C PHE A 458 -12.92 8.57 -7.27
#